data_AF-A0A2J7PHN7-F1
#
_entry.id   AF-A0A2J7PHN7-F1
#
_cell.length_a   1.000
_cell.length_b   1.000
_cell.length_c   1.000
_cell.angle_alpha   90.00
_cell.angle_beta   90.00
_cell.angle_gamma   90.00
#
_symmetry.space_group_name_H-M   'P 1'
#
loop_
_entity.id
_entity.type
_entity.pdbx_description
1 polymer ?
#
loop_
_entity_poly.entity_id
_entity_poly.type
_entity_poly.pdbx_seq_one_letter_code
_entity_poly.pdbx_strand_id
1 'polypeptide(L)'
;MTDNVVFRALLEAGCDPSVKNKKSQTPYVVSANKETRNIFRRFWADFPGKYDYSKSQIAGPLTDDMEQKMAEKRQDQRKAKREREKERKKEEEVRRAEQAEKQRFLQLSDREKRALAAERRLLSQAVDSKVKPIVSRCFQCAVDITGKVPFEYDIHRFCSMDCLKQHRLKLKNLQHK
;
A
#
# COMPACT_ATOMS: atom_id res chain seq x y z
N MET A 1 -25.58 -22.08 -8.75
CA MET A 1 -24.68 -23.10 -9.35
C MET A 1 -25.42 -24.03 -10.32
N THR A 2 -26.75 -24.08 -10.32
CA THR A 2 -27.58 -24.93 -11.18
C THR A 2 -27.58 -24.53 -12.66
N ASP A 3 -27.55 -23.23 -12.96
CA ASP A 3 -27.74 -22.74 -14.33
C ASP A 3 -26.61 -23.15 -15.27
N ASN A 4 -25.37 -23.23 -14.75
CA ASN A 4 -24.20 -23.55 -15.59
C ASN A 4 -24.24 -24.97 -16.17
N VAL A 5 -24.78 -25.92 -15.39
CA VAL A 5 -24.92 -27.32 -15.81
C VAL A 5 -26.03 -27.43 -16.86
N VAL A 6 -27.13 -26.70 -16.68
CA VAL A 6 -28.25 -26.69 -17.63
C VAL A 6 -27.84 -26.14 -18.99
N PHE A 7 -27.12 -25.01 -19.04
CA PHE A 7 -26.66 -24.44 -20.31
C PHE A 7 -25.72 -25.38 -21.07
N ARG A 8 -24.83 -26.08 -20.37
CA ARG A 8 -23.96 -27.08 -21.00
C ARG A 8 -24.78 -28.25 -21.56
N ALA A 9 -25.72 -28.78 -20.79
CA ALA A 9 -26.58 -29.88 -21.24
C ALA A 9 -27.41 -29.52 -22.49
N LEU A 10 -27.90 -28.28 -22.58
CA LEU A 10 -28.63 -27.80 -23.77
C LEU A 10 -27.73 -27.75 -25.02
N LEU A 11 -26.48 -27.28 -24.90
CA LEU A 11 -25.50 -27.28 -25.99
C LEU A 11 -25.09 -28.71 -26.41
N GLU A 12 -25.03 -29.63 -25.46
CA GLU A 12 -24.78 -31.04 -25.72
C GLU A 12 -25.94 -31.68 -26.48
N ALA A 13 -27.19 -31.38 -26.07
CA ALA A 13 -28.43 -31.85 -26.67
C ALA A 13 -28.75 -31.28 -28.07
N GLY A 14 -27.92 -30.38 -28.61
CA GLY A 14 -28.06 -29.91 -29.98
C GLY A 14 -28.51 -28.45 -30.13
N CYS A 15 -28.74 -27.71 -29.04
CA CYS A 15 -29.15 -26.31 -29.13
C CYS A 15 -28.00 -25.43 -29.64
N ASP A 16 -28.09 -24.96 -30.90
CA ASP A 16 -27.04 -24.17 -31.54
C ASP A 16 -26.94 -22.73 -30.94
N PRO A 17 -25.77 -22.32 -30.41
CA PRO A 17 -25.56 -20.98 -29.87
C PRO A 17 -25.48 -19.87 -30.94
N SER A 18 -25.50 -20.20 -32.23
CA SER A 18 -25.47 -19.24 -33.34
C SER A 18 -26.85 -18.69 -33.71
N VAL A 19 -27.93 -19.31 -33.22
CA VAL A 19 -29.31 -18.93 -33.50
C VAL A 19 -29.61 -17.55 -32.92
N LYS A 20 -30.22 -16.69 -33.73
CA LYS A 20 -30.53 -15.30 -33.36
C LYS A 20 -32.01 -15.12 -33.08
N ASN A 21 -32.32 -14.25 -32.12
CA ASN A 21 -33.69 -13.81 -31.87
C ASN A 21 -34.18 -12.79 -32.92
N LYS A 22 -35.42 -12.30 -32.79
CA LYS A 22 -36.02 -11.26 -33.67
C LYS A 22 -35.22 -9.94 -33.72
N LYS A 23 -34.33 -9.71 -32.75
CA LYS A 23 -33.43 -8.54 -32.67
C LYS A 23 -32.01 -8.84 -33.17
N SER A 24 -31.80 -9.98 -33.85
CA SER A 24 -30.49 -10.43 -34.35
C SER A 24 -29.44 -10.70 -33.27
N GLN A 25 -29.85 -10.98 -32.03
CA GLN A 25 -28.94 -11.25 -30.90
C GLN A 25 -28.83 -12.76 -30.66
N THR A 26 -27.60 -13.25 -30.42
CA THR A 26 -27.33 -14.64 -30.06
C THR A 26 -27.49 -14.88 -28.55
N PRO A 27 -27.71 -16.12 -28.10
CA PRO A 27 -27.71 -16.51 -26.69
C PRO A 27 -26.53 -15.93 -25.89
N TYR A 28 -25.35 -15.88 -26.50
CA TYR A 28 -24.15 -15.28 -25.90
C TYR A 28 -24.31 -13.78 -25.62
N VAL A 29 -24.87 -13.02 -26.57
CA VAL A 29 -25.05 -11.56 -26.44
C VAL A 29 -26.11 -11.20 -25.41
N VAL A 30 -27.21 -11.94 -25.37
CA VAL A 30 -28.29 -11.68 -24.41
C VAL A 30 -27.92 -12.10 -22.98
N SER A 31 -26.92 -12.95 -22.80
CA SER A 31 -26.49 -13.39 -21.47
C SER A 31 -25.72 -12.29 -20.71
N ALA A 32 -26.34 -11.77 -19.66
CA ALA A 32 -25.75 -10.72 -18.82
C ALA A 32 -24.58 -11.23 -17.97
N ASN A 33 -24.69 -12.46 -17.47
CA ASN A 33 -23.72 -13.04 -16.55
C ASN A 33 -22.45 -13.50 -17.27
N LYS A 34 -21.29 -13.10 -16.73
CA LYS A 34 -19.98 -13.52 -17.26
C LYS A 34 -19.80 -15.04 -17.20
N GLU A 35 -20.25 -15.68 -16.13
CA GLU A 35 -20.10 -17.13 -15.95
C GLU A 35 -20.88 -17.89 -17.03
N THR A 36 -22.12 -17.46 -17.33
CA THR A 36 -22.92 -18.03 -18.41
C THR A 36 -22.25 -17.86 -19.78
N ARG A 37 -21.66 -16.68 -20.05
CA ARG A 37 -20.88 -16.44 -21.27
C ARG A 37 -19.65 -17.36 -21.36
N ASN A 38 -18.98 -17.63 -20.24
CA ASN A 38 -17.84 -18.51 -20.19
C ASN A 38 -18.20 -19.96 -20.55
N ILE A 39 -19.44 -20.42 -20.31
CA ILE A 39 -19.87 -21.77 -20.71
C ILE A 39 -19.80 -21.92 -22.23
N PHE A 40 -20.32 -20.96 -23.00
CA PHE A 40 -20.23 -21.00 -24.46
C PHE A 40 -18.78 -21.00 -24.94
N ARG A 41 -17.89 -20.30 -24.23
CA ARG A 41 -16.45 -20.25 -24.55
C ARG A 41 -15.73 -21.55 -24.20
N ARG A 42 -16.05 -22.17 -23.06
CA ARG A 42 -15.54 -23.49 -22.65
C ARG A 42 -16.04 -24.58 -23.59
N PHE A 43 -17.33 -24.55 -23.92
CA PHE A 43 -17.93 -25.49 -24.87
C PHE A 43 -17.32 -25.37 -26.28
N TRP A 44 -17.02 -24.15 -26.73
CA TRP A 44 -16.27 -23.94 -27.97
C TRP A 44 -14.86 -24.54 -27.88
N ALA A 45 -14.17 -24.39 -26.76
CA ALA A 45 -12.86 -25.01 -26.57
C ALA A 45 -12.91 -26.55 -26.64
N ASP A 46 -13.93 -27.15 -26.01
CA ASP A 46 -14.13 -28.61 -26.00
C ASP A 46 -14.58 -29.15 -27.38
N PHE A 47 -15.40 -28.39 -28.11
CA PHE A 47 -16.04 -28.83 -29.36
C PHE A 47 -15.87 -27.81 -30.51
N PRO A 48 -14.65 -27.57 -31.00
CA PRO A 48 -14.37 -26.50 -31.96
C PRO A 48 -15.07 -26.62 -33.32
N GLY A 49 -15.47 -27.84 -33.72
CA GLY A 49 -16.15 -28.10 -34.99
C GLY A 49 -17.67 -28.35 -34.91
N LYS A 50 -18.29 -28.29 -33.72
CA LYS A 50 -19.70 -28.69 -33.55
C LYS A 50 -20.71 -27.67 -34.08
N TYR A 51 -20.39 -26.38 -33.99
CA TYR A 51 -21.27 -25.27 -34.41
C TYR A 51 -20.47 -24.19 -35.15
N ASP A 52 -21.17 -23.31 -35.86
CA ASP A 52 -20.57 -22.15 -36.52
C ASP A 52 -20.37 -21.00 -35.52
N TYR A 53 -19.32 -21.11 -34.70
CA TYR A 53 -18.97 -20.16 -33.65
C TYR A 53 -18.70 -18.73 -34.17
N SER A 54 -18.30 -18.60 -35.44
CA SER A 54 -18.11 -17.30 -36.10
C SER A 54 -19.42 -16.51 -36.18
N LYS A 55 -20.55 -17.19 -36.36
CA LYS A 55 -21.89 -16.56 -36.38
C LYS A 55 -22.45 -16.31 -34.98
N SER A 56 -21.94 -17.00 -33.96
CA SER A 56 -22.41 -16.96 -32.56
C SER A 56 -21.95 -15.71 -31.77
N GLN A 57 -21.00 -14.93 -32.31
CA GLN A 57 -20.43 -13.75 -31.66
C GLN A 57 -19.76 -14.04 -30.30
N ILE A 58 -19.36 -15.30 -30.07
CA ILE A 58 -18.68 -15.72 -28.85
C ILE A 58 -17.25 -15.16 -28.88
N ALA A 59 -16.79 -14.58 -27.77
CA ALA A 59 -15.47 -13.95 -27.67
C ALA A 59 -14.35 -14.99 -27.45
N GLY A 60 -14.06 -15.81 -28.47
CA GLY A 60 -12.99 -16.82 -28.47
C GLY A 60 -13.21 -18.00 -27.52
N PRO A 61 -12.53 -19.14 -27.74
CA PRO A 61 -12.53 -20.25 -26.79
C PRO A 61 -11.94 -19.81 -25.44
N LEU A 62 -12.33 -20.50 -24.38
CA LEU A 62 -11.78 -20.32 -23.03
C LEU A 62 -11.36 -21.69 -22.52
N THR A 63 -10.05 -21.94 -22.51
CA THR A 63 -9.49 -23.20 -22.04
C THR A 63 -9.23 -23.14 -20.53
N ASP A 64 -9.23 -24.31 -19.90
CA ASP A 64 -8.94 -24.44 -18.46
C ASP A 64 -7.55 -23.87 -18.11
N ASP A 65 -6.55 -24.07 -18.98
CA ASP A 65 -5.20 -23.50 -18.83
C ASP A 65 -5.23 -21.95 -18.81
N MET A 66 -6.00 -21.32 -19.70
CA MET A 66 -6.15 -19.86 -19.70
C MET A 66 -6.85 -19.36 -18.43
N GLU A 67 -7.82 -20.10 -17.91
CA GLU A 67 -8.51 -19.74 -16.66
C GLU A 67 -7.60 -19.87 -15.44
N GLN A 68 -6.82 -20.96 -15.36
CA GLN A 68 -5.83 -21.17 -14.31
C GLN A 68 -4.77 -20.07 -14.31
N LYS A 69 -4.18 -19.77 -15.48
CA LYS A 69 -3.18 -18.70 -15.61
C LYS A 69 -3.72 -17.32 -15.25
N MET A 70 -4.97 -17.02 -15.60
CA MET A 70 -5.63 -15.77 -15.18
C MET A 70 -5.90 -15.73 -13.67
N ALA A 71 -6.28 -16.85 -13.08
CA ALA A 71 -6.54 -16.97 -11.64
C ALA A 71 -5.24 -16.80 -10.83
N GLU A 72 -4.17 -17.48 -11.24
CA GLU A 72 -2.82 -17.36 -10.66
C GLU A 72 -2.31 -15.92 -10.75
N LYS A 73 -2.33 -15.32 -11.96
CA LYS A 73 -1.93 -13.92 -12.16
C LYS A 73 -2.73 -12.97 -11.26
N ARG A 74 -4.04 -13.20 -11.11
CA ARG A 74 -4.90 -12.39 -10.22
C ARG A 74 -4.55 -12.60 -8.75
N GLN A 75 -4.21 -13.83 -8.35
CA GLN A 75 -3.79 -14.15 -6.99
C GLN A 75 -2.45 -13.48 -6.66
N ASP A 76 -1.48 -13.54 -7.56
CA ASP A 76 -0.16 -12.94 -7.37
C ASP A 76 -0.23 -11.42 -7.33
N GLN A 77 -1.02 -10.80 -8.22
CA GLN A 77 -1.29 -9.36 -8.15
C GLN A 77 -1.93 -8.95 -6.82
N ARG A 78 -2.86 -9.77 -6.29
CA ARG A 78 -3.50 -9.51 -4.99
C ARG A 78 -2.49 -9.63 -3.84
N LYS A 79 -1.62 -10.65 -3.86
CA LYS A 79 -0.57 -10.83 -2.85
C LYS A 79 0.42 -9.65 -2.87
N ALA A 80 0.95 -9.32 -4.05
CA ALA A 80 1.88 -8.20 -4.23
C ALA A 80 1.27 -6.85 -3.80
N LYS A 81 0.00 -6.59 -4.15
CA LYS A 81 -0.71 -5.38 -3.70
C LYS A 81 -0.84 -5.33 -2.18
N ARG A 82 -1.17 -6.46 -1.54
CA ARG A 82 -1.33 -6.56 -0.08
C ARG A 82 -0.01 -6.35 0.65
N GLU A 83 1.10 -6.87 0.12
CA GLU A 83 2.44 -6.69 0.70
C GLU A 83 2.87 -5.23 0.61
N ARG A 84 2.77 -4.62 -0.57
CA ARG A 84 3.08 -3.20 -0.77
C ARG A 84 2.25 -2.27 0.11
N GLU A 85 0.97 -2.59 0.32
CA GLU A 85 0.10 -1.84 1.22
C GLU A 85 0.48 -1.99 2.70
N LYS A 86 0.88 -3.19 3.12
CA LYS A 86 1.39 -3.43 4.49
C LYS A 86 2.67 -2.64 4.74
N GLU A 87 3.61 -2.63 3.81
CA GLU A 87 4.85 -1.87 3.92
C GLU A 87 4.60 -0.37 4.00
N ARG A 88 3.78 0.17 3.09
CA ARG A 88 3.39 1.58 3.10
C ARG A 88 2.74 1.99 4.42
N LYS A 89 1.85 1.15 4.97
CA LYS A 89 1.20 1.43 6.26
C LYS A 89 2.20 1.47 7.42
N LYS A 90 3.15 0.53 7.45
CA LYS A 90 4.21 0.51 8.47
C LYS A 90 5.12 1.74 8.37
N GLU A 91 5.52 2.12 7.17
CA GLU A 91 6.34 3.31 6.93
C GLU A 91 5.60 4.60 7.36
N GLU A 92 4.32 4.71 7.01
CA GLU A 92 3.48 5.83 7.41
C GLU A 92 3.31 5.92 8.92
N GLU A 93 3.13 4.79 9.60
CA GLU A 93 3.04 4.72 11.07
C GLU A 93 4.34 5.18 11.73
N VAL A 94 5.49 4.69 11.26
CA VAL A 94 6.81 5.13 11.76
C VAL A 94 7.01 6.62 11.53
N ARG A 95 6.70 7.12 10.34
CA ARG A 95 6.80 8.55 10.02
C ARG A 95 5.85 9.40 10.89
N ARG A 96 4.63 8.93 11.12
CA ARG A 96 3.65 9.63 11.97
C ARG A 96 4.09 9.64 13.43
N ALA A 97 4.66 8.54 13.93
CA ALA A 97 5.21 8.47 15.28
C ALA A 97 6.40 9.43 15.46
N GLU A 98 7.33 9.48 14.49
CA GLU A 98 8.46 10.41 14.52
C GLU A 98 7.99 11.87 14.52
N GLN A 99 7.03 12.20 13.65
CA GLN A 99 6.44 13.54 13.59
C GLN A 99 5.71 13.90 14.88
N ALA A 100 4.95 12.97 15.48
CA ALA A 100 4.26 13.21 16.75
C ALA A 100 5.26 13.46 17.89
N GLU A 101 6.34 12.69 17.98
CA GLU A 101 7.40 12.89 18.98
C GLU A 101 8.13 14.22 18.74
N LYS A 102 8.41 14.57 17.48
CA LYS A 102 9.00 15.86 17.09
C LYS A 102 8.12 17.02 17.54
N GLN A 103 6.81 16.95 17.30
CA GLN A 103 5.87 17.99 17.74
C GLN A 103 5.77 18.07 19.26
N ARG A 104 5.69 16.92 19.94
CA ARG A 104 5.71 16.85 21.40
C ARG A 104 6.95 17.53 21.97
N PHE A 105 8.12 17.28 21.40
CA PHE A 105 9.36 17.94 21.83
C PHE A 105 9.33 19.45 21.61
N LEU A 106 8.81 19.92 20.46
CA LEU A 106 8.74 21.35 20.16
C LEU A 106 7.84 22.12 21.13
N GLN A 107 6.76 21.49 21.61
CA GLN A 107 5.83 22.06 22.59
C GLN A 107 6.39 22.18 24.01
N LEU A 108 7.50 21.49 24.32
CA LEU A 108 8.16 21.63 25.61
C LEU A 108 8.79 23.02 25.78
N SER A 109 8.77 23.51 27.00
CA SER A 109 9.53 24.69 27.41
C SER A 109 11.04 24.43 27.33
N ASP A 110 11.82 25.50 27.22
CA ASP A 110 13.29 25.41 27.18
C ASP A 110 13.86 24.74 28.45
N ARG A 111 13.21 24.93 29.60
CA ARG A 111 13.55 24.27 30.86
C ARG A 111 13.33 22.76 30.78
N GLU A 112 12.20 22.31 30.25
CA GLU A 112 11.90 20.88 30.09
C GLU A 112 12.81 20.21 29.07
N LYS A 113 13.08 20.87 27.94
CA LYS A 113 14.03 20.38 26.93
C LYS A 113 15.42 20.18 27.52
N ARG A 114 15.85 21.10 28.39
CA ARG A 114 17.12 21.02 29.12
C ARG A 114 17.16 19.87 30.12
N ALA A 115 16.09 19.68 30.90
CA ALA A 115 15.97 18.57 31.82
C ALA A 115 16.06 17.22 31.08
N LEU A 116 15.32 17.07 29.97
CA LEU A 116 15.40 15.87 29.13
C LEU A 116 16.80 15.63 28.56
N ALA A 117 17.51 16.68 28.15
CA ALA A 117 18.88 16.54 27.66
C ALA A 117 19.85 16.07 28.77
N ALA A 118 19.65 16.53 30.02
CA ALA A 118 20.44 16.09 31.17
C ALA A 118 20.15 14.63 31.54
N GLU A 119 18.87 14.24 31.61
CA GLU A 119 18.45 12.85 31.85
C GLU A 119 19.05 11.90 30.81
N ARG A 120 19.04 12.29 29.53
CA ARG A 120 19.64 11.49 28.46
C ARG A 120 21.15 11.30 28.62
N ARG A 121 21.88 12.34 29.06
CA ARG A 121 23.32 12.23 29.34
C ARG A 121 23.59 11.27 30.49
N LEU A 122 22.81 11.37 31.56
CA LEU A 122 22.90 10.45 32.69
C LEU A 122 22.60 9.00 32.27
N LEU A 123 21.52 8.78 31.50
CA LEU A 123 21.21 7.45 30.98
C LEU A 123 22.32 6.93 30.05
N SER A 124 22.87 7.76 29.17
CA SER A 124 23.95 7.35 28.26
C SER A 124 25.24 6.94 28.99
N GLN A 125 25.46 7.44 30.21
CA GLN A 125 26.58 7.06 31.07
C GLN A 125 26.27 5.81 31.90
N ALA A 126 24.99 5.53 32.15
CA ALA A 126 24.52 4.41 32.97
C ALA A 126 24.27 3.12 32.16
N VAL A 127 24.12 3.20 30.83
CA VAL A 127 23.87 2.04 29.97
C VAL A 127 25.16 1.51 29.34
N ASP A 128 25.44 0.23 29.53
CA ASP A 128 26.42 -0.49 28.70
C ASP A 128 26.01 -0.41 27.22
N SER A 129 27.00 -0.35 26.31
CA SER A 129 26.88 -0.14 24.86
C SER A 129 25.93 -1.07 24.08
N LYS A 130 25.24 -2.00 24.74
CA LYS A 130 24.26 -2.94 24.16
C LYS A 130 22.81 -2.43 24.12
N VAL A 131 22.51 -1.28 24.73
CA VAL A 131 21.15 -0.69 24.72
C VAL A 131 20.95 0.19 23.47
N LYS A 132 19.72 0.20 22.92
CA LYS A 132 19.34 1.05 21.76
C LYS A 132 19.80 2.51 21.99
N PRO A 133 20.34 3.18 20.95
CA PRO A 133 20.84 4.54 21.08
C PRO A 133 19.70 5.49 21.47
N ILE A 134 19.93 6.27 22.52
CA ILE A 134 18.97 7.26 23.02
C ILE A 134 18.85 8.37 21.98
N VAL A 135 17.64 8.57 21.44
CA VAL A 135 17.39 9.57 20.40
C VAL A 135 17.75 10.96 20.92
N SER A 136 18.68 11.64 20.25
CA SER A 136 19.07 13.02 20.54
C SER A 136 18.42 13.96 19.52
N ARG A 137 17.80 15.06 19.98
CA ARG A 137 17.02 15.97 19.11
C ARG A 137 17.63 17.37 19.10
N CYS A 138 17.60 18.02 17.94
CA CYS A 138 17.96 19.42 17.79
C CYS A 138 17.08 20.30 18.68
N PHE A 139 17.67 21.22 19.44
CA PHE A 139 16.95 22.07 20.36
C PHE A 139 15.93 22.99 19.66
N GLN A 140 16.26 23.48 18.46
CA GLN A 140 15.44 24.46 17.72
C GLN A 140 14.34 23.82 16.86
N CYS A 141 14.63 22.70 16.18
CA CYS A 141 13.71 22.10 15.20
C CYS A 141 13.33 20.64 15.49
N ALA A 142 13.82 20.07 16.59
CA ALA A 142 13.55 18.71 17.05
C ALA A 142 13.94 17.56 16.10
N VAL A 143 14.65 17.85 15.00
CA VAL A 143 15.20 16.82 14.10
C VAL A 143 16.16 15.90 14.87
N ASP A 144 16.11 14.61 14.54
CA ASP A 144 17.03 13.60 15.08
C ASP A 144 18.49 13.88 14.65
N ILE A 145 19.35 14.02 15.66
CA ILE A 145 20.79 14.25 15.57
C ILE A 145 21.59 13.09 16.18
N THR A 146 20.93 11.96 16.48
CA THR A 146 21.58 10.73 16.95
C THR A 146 22.64 10.28 15.93
N GLY A 147 23.84 9.97 16.43
CA GLY A 147 24.98 9.58 15.58
C GLY A 147 25.57 10.68 14.70
N LYS A 148 25.07 11.93 14.77
CA LYS A 148 25.63 13.08 14.05
C LYS A 148 26.48 13.93 14.99
N VAL A 149 27.44 14.68 14.45
CA VAL A 149 28.18 15.74 15.17
C VAL A 149 27.33 17.01 15.11
N PRO A 150 26.70 17.44 16.21
CA PRO A 150 25.85 18.63 16.20
C PRO A 150 26.67 19.89 16.48
N PHE A 151 26.10 21.03 16.11
CA PHE A 151 26.61 22.32 16.56
C PHE A 151 26.19 22.55 18.01
N GLU A 152 27.12 23.02 18.83
CA GLU A 152 26.88 23.26 20.25
C GLU A 152 27.02 24.75 20.55
N TYR A 153 26.10 25.26 21.37
CA TYR A 153 26.19 26.60 21.92
C TYR A 153 25.58 26.60 23.31
N ASP A 154 26.38 26.99 24.30
CA ASP A 154 26.06 26.80 25.71
C ASP A 154 25.77 25.30 25.95
N ILE A 155 24.64 24.96 26.54
CA ILE A 155 24.24 23.57 26.80
C ILE A 155 23.30 22.97 25.74
N HIS A 156 23.04 23.70 24.66
CA HIS A 156 22.08 23.33 23.61
C HIS A 156 22.79 22.77 22.36
N ARG A 157 22.16 21.76 21.74
CA ARG A 157 22.68 21.07 20.54
C ARG A 157 21.78 21.30 19.34
N PHE A 158 22.36 21.54 18.17
CA PHE A 158 21.65 21.91 16.95
C PHE A 158 22.07 21.06 15.74
N CYS A 159 21.13 20.79 14.84
CA CYS A 159 21.41 20.05 13.61
C CYS A 159 22.15 20.87 12.55
N SER A 160 22.08 22.21 12.60
CA SER A 160 22.68 23.09 11.60
C SER A 160 22.99 24.47 12.18
N MET A 161 23.85 25.23 11.48
CA MET A 161 24.15 26.63 11.81
C MET A 161 22.92 27.52 11.77
N ASP A 162 21.95 27.25 10.90
CA ASP A 162 20.70 28.03 10.83
C ASP A 162 19.86 27.86 12.10
N CYS A 163 19.73 26.63 12.59
CA CYS A 163 19.06 26.35 13.86
C CYS A 163 19.74 27.06 15.04
N LEU A 164 21.07 27.06 15.06
CA LEU A 164 21.86 27.77 16.08
C LEU A 164 21.67 29.29 16.00
N LYS A 165 21.73 29.88 14.80
CA LYS A 165 21.51 31.32 14.57
C LYS A 165 20.10 31.75 15.01
N GLN A 166 19.07 30.99 14.61
CA GLN A 166 17.67 31.26 15.00
C GLN A 166 17.47 31.24 16.51
N HIS A 167 18.04 30.24 17.20
CA HIS A 167 17.96 30.16 18.65
C HIS A 167 18.64 31.36 19.33
N ARG A 168 19.84 31.74 18.88
CA ARG A 168 20.55 32.92 19.40
C ARG A 168 19.76 34.22 19.19
N LEU A 169 19.10 34.37 18.04
CA LEU A 169 18.26 35.53 17.77
C LEU A 169 17.05 35.59 18.72
N LYS A 170 16.39 34.46 18.97
CA LYS A 170 15.28 34.38 19.94
C LYS A 170 15.70 34.76 21.34
N LEU A 171 16.85 34.27 21.82
CA LEU A 171 17.38 34.63 23.13
C LEU A 171 17.66 36.14 23.23
N LYS A 172 18.29 36.73 22.20
CA LYS A 172 18.50 38.19 22.16
C LYS A 172 17.18 38.95 22.25
N ASN A 173 16.17 38.52 21.51
CA ASN A 173 14.85 39.18 21.50
C ASN A 173 14.11 39.04 22.84
N LEU A 174 14.34 37.96 23.60
CA LEU A 174 13.79 37.77 24.94
C LEU A 174 14.48 38.64 25.99
N GLN A 175 15.75 39.03 25.78
CA GLN A 175 16.49 39.91 26.68
C GLN A 175 16.16 41.40 26.52
N HIS A 176 15.47 41.77 25.44
CA HIS A 176 15.08 43.16 25.14
C HIS A 176 13.58 43.42 25.35
N LYS A 177 12.87 42.50 26.01
CA LYS A 177 11.49 42.65 26.48
C LYS A 177 11.49 42.66 27.99
#